data_AF-A0A7S9DYG7-F1
#
_entry.id   AF-A0A7S9DYG7-F1
#
_cell.length_a   1.000
_cell.length_b   1.000
_cell.length_c   1.000
_cell.angle_alpha   90.00
_cell.angle_beta   90.00
_cell.angle_gamma   90.00
#
_symmetry.space_group_name_H-M   'P 1'
#
loop_
_entity.id
_entity.type
_entity.pdbx_description
1 polymer ?
#
loop_
_entity_poly.entity_id
_entity_poly.type
_entity_poly.pdbx_seq_one_letter_code
_entity_poly.pdbx_strand_id
1 'polypeptide(L)'
;MLVHENVYLLYVDPDAPELALHWQQQMDQQHTVALDVSDQQWLEGTFLQVLRRQIGALRPLEQVLSAGDIFTRFHEQGLLAKALRRLTRALTVVRAQNLDDQTLAARLQHYPPASARVWASALQRLHEAYQQQLHSTDSIDFDAMIVQAGNLIGSQHYQPGYRHILVDEFQDISAPRMQLLQQLLDKGPAPTLTAVGDDWQSIYRFSGSQLALTTRFEAYFGSHCLTLLQQTFRYNSSIAHTAGLFVMQNPEQYRKQVVSAHQSDTPQVFLLDDQIYSQQDPAQRAKQVVMALRKQNPEAKIAIMARYQFWLSQAKEALRPLSQTHLCYWTFHGAKGLEADHCILLGFNQGSRGFPGASQDDALVEALLPSVDAFPYGEERRLCYVALTRARHSCYIIADPRKPSPFAQELRQPEYQVKTLSERFGQSLPEARSQATACPECEQGVLTPVQGHDGLVYQCTTGEPCPAQIRVCPECQAPAIAQKTQSVCVKSDCQFTQPLCPNCARPLALRSGPNGQFYGCTGYGAASEPCRFTTAVR
;
A
#
# COMPACT_ATOMS: atom_id res chain seq x y z
N MET A 1 -10.01 27.18 4.17
CA MET A 1 -11.16 27.96 3.64
C MET A 1 -12.36 27.06 3.67
N LEU A 2 -13.35 27.35 4.51
CA LEU A 2 -14.67 26.71 4.42
C LEU A 2 -15.52 27.64 3.58
N VAL A 3 -15.84 27.20 2.37
CA VAL A 3 -16.72 27.96 1.48
C VAL A 3 -18.15 27.56 1.82
N HIS A 4 -18.96 28.54 2.21
CA HIS A 4 -20.38 28.36 2.52
C HIS A 4 -21.19 28.47 1.23
N GLU A 5 -22.29 27.71 1.17
CA GLU A 5 -23.37 27.63 0.17
C GLU A 5 -23.07 28.18 -1.24
N ASN A 6 -22.99 27.25 -2.20
CA ASN A 6 -22.92 27.44 -3.66
C ASN A 6 -21.55 27.71 -4.28
N VAL A 7 -20.45 27.39 -3.60
CA VAL A 7 -19.13 27.32 -4.24
C VAL A 7 -18.59 25.90 -4.10
N TYR A 8 -18.44 25.24 -5.25
CA TYR A 8 -17.87 23.92 -5.35
C TYR A 8 -16.49 24.03 -5.98
N LEU A 9 -15.49 23.44 -5.31
CA LEU A 9 -14.18 23.22 -5.93
C LEU A 9 -14.33 22.01 -6.85
N LEU A 10 -14.44 22.28 -8.14
CA LEU A 10 -14.48 21.23 -9.15
C LEU A 10 -13.04 20.91 -9.54
N TYR A 11 -12.56 19.75 -9.13
CA TYR A 11 -11.31 19.22 -9.63
C TYR A 11 -11.57 18.64 -11.02
N VAL A 12 -10.97 19.25 -12.04
CA VAL A 12 -11.05 18.79 -13.41
C VAL A 12 -9.77 18.02 -13.72
N ASP A 13 -9.94 16.72 -13.95
CA ASP A 13 -8.88 15.87 -14.49
C ASP A 13 -8.47 16.41 -15.89
N PRO A 14 -7.19 16.79 -16.10
CA PRO A 14 -6.71 17.30 -17.37
C PRO A 14 -6.97 16.37 -18.56
N ASP A 15 -7.10 15.07 -18.29
CA ASP A 15 -7.29 14.03 -19.30
C ASP A 15 -8.79 13.77 -19.61
N ALA A 16 -9.70 14.45 -18.91
CA ALA A 16 -11.15 14.38 -19.11
C ALA A 16 -11.83 15.75 -19.34
N PRO A 17 -11.45 16.51 -20.39
CA PRO A 17 -11.98 17.84 -20.66
C PRO A 17 -13.50 17.87 -20.95
N GLU A 18 -14.07 16.76 -21.40
CA GLU A 18 -15.52 16.63 -21.65
C GLU A 18 -16.33 16.62 -20.34
N LEU A 19 -15.79 16.03 -19.28
CA LEU A 19 -16.37 16.07 -17.93
C LEU A 19 -16.34 17.50 -17.37
N ALA A 20 -15.25 18.23 -17.63
CA ALA A 20 -15.14 19.64 -17.27
C ALA A 20 -16.28 20.46 -17.89
N LEU A 21 -16.48 20.30 -19.20
CA LEU A 21 -17.51 21.00 -19.96
C LEU A 21 -18.92 20.62 -19.48
N HIS A 22 -19.17 19.35 -19.17
CA HIS A 22 -20.45 18.86 -18.65
C HIS A 22 -20.78 19.47 -17.27
N TRP A 23 -19.81 19.44 -16.35
CA TRP A 23 -19.98 20.03 -15.03
C TRP A 23 -20.12 21.55 -15.10
N GLN A 24 -19.38 22.21 -15.99
CA GLN A 24 -19.48 23.64 -16.22
C GLN A 24 -20.88 24.02 -16.74
N GLN A 25 -21.43 23.26 -17.69
CA GLN A 25 -22.81 23.43 -18.19
C GLN A 25 -23.87 23.18 -17.11
N GLN A 26 -23.69 22.18 -16.23
CA GLN A 26 -24.61 21.94 -15.11
C GLN A 26 -24.53 23.04 -14.04
N MET A 27 -23.33 23.57 -13.78
CA MET A 27 -23.13 24.64 -12.80
C MET A 27 -23.66 25.99 -13.28
N ASP A 28 -23.55 26.28 -14.58
CA ASP A 28 -24.18 27.45 -15.21
C ASP A 28 -25.71 27.45 -15.03
N GLN A 29 -26.35 26.28 -15.03
CA GLN A 29 -27.80 26.14 -14.79
C GLN A 29 -28.20 26.39 -13.31
N GLN A 30 -27.26 26.30 -12.37
CA GLN A 30 -27.49 26.48 -10.93
C GLN A 30 -26.90 27.79 -10.38
N HIS A 31 -26.54 28.75 -11.23
CA HIS A 31 -25.87 30.00 -10.83
C HIS A 31 -24.59 29.76 -9.99
N THR A 32 -23.90 28.64 -10.23
CA THR A 32 -22.67 28.25 -9.53
C THR A 32 -21.47 28.64 -10.39
N VAL A 33 -20.47 29.30 -9.80
CA VAL A 33 -19.27 29.70 -10.54
C VAL A 33 -18.16 28.67 -10.32
N ALA A 34 -17.67 28.10 -11.43
CA ALA A 34 -16.51 27.21 -11.41
C ALA A 34 -15.20 27.99 -11.24
N LEU A 35 -14.31 27.48 -10.39
CA LEU A 35 -12.95 28.01 -10.21
C LEU A 35 -11.97 27.10 -10.95
N ASP A 36 -11.16 27.66 -11.83
CA ASP A 36 -10.21 26.94 -12.67
C ASP A 36 -8.86 26.78 -11.95
N VAL A 37 -8.64 25.61 -11.37
CA VAL A 37 -7.39 25.26 -10.69
C VAL A 37 -6.84 23.95 -11.23
N SER A 38 -5.51 23.82 -11.28
CA SER A 38 -4.85 22.63 -11.84
C SER A 38 -3.82 22.01 -10.89
N ASP A 39 -3.50 20.74 -11.12
CA ASP A 39 -2.42 20.04 -10.40
C ASP A 39 -1.05 20.66 -10.63
N GLN A 40 -0.82 21.21 -11.82
CA GLN A 40 0.40 21.95 -12.09
C GLN A 40 0.54 23.16 -11.16
N GLN A 41 -0.54 23.91 -10.92
CA GLN A 41 -0.53 25.02 -9.95
C GLN A 41 -0.33 24.51 -8.51
N TRP A 42 -0.83 23.32 -8.19
CA TRP A 42 -0.56 22.67 -6.91
C TRP A 42 0.93 22.35 -6.75
N LEU A 43 1.53 21.67 -7.73
CA LEU A 43 2.95 21.31 -7.78
C LEU A 43 3.88 22.54 -7.78
N GLU A 44 3.51 23.61 -8.46
CA GLU A 44 4.26 24.87 -8.50
C GLU A 44 4.05 25.74 -7.24
N GLY A 45 3.13 25.36 -6.35
CA GLY A 45 2.82 26.09 -5.13
C GLY A 45 2.03 27.39 -5.35
N THR A 46 1.46 27.60 -6.54
CA THR A 46 0.67 28.79 -6.91
C THR A 46 -0.84 28.60 -6.69
N PHE A 47 -1.29 27.38 -6.43
CA PHE A 47 -2.71 27.00 -6.25
C PHE A 47 -3.51 27.94 -5.34
N LEU A 48 -3.03 28.19 -4.11
CA LEU A 48 -3.76 29.04 -3.16
C LEU A 48 -3.84 30.50 -3.61
N GLN A 49 -2.82 30.99 -4.32
CA GLN A 49 -2.80 32.34 -4.87
C GLN A 49 -3.80 32.48 -6.02
N VAL A 50 -3.83 31.50 -6.92
CA VAL A 50 -4.80 31.43 -8.03
C VAL A 50 -6.23 31.36 -7.48
N LEU A 51 -6.47 30.48 -6.52
CA LEU A 51 -7.77 30.32 -5.88
C LEU A 51 -8.23 31.61 -5.19
N ARG A 52 -7.34 32.27 -4.43
CA ARG A 52 -7.64 33.56 -3.78
C ARG A 52 -7.98 34.64 -4.79
N ARG A 53 -7.27 34.71 -5.91
CA ARG A 53 -7.52 35.67 -6.99
C ARG A 53 -8.89 35.45 -7.62
N GLN A 54 -9.23 34.20 -7.94
CA GLN A 54 -10.50 33.89 -8.58
C GLN A 54 -11.68 34.13 -7.65
N ILE A 55 -11.60 33.70 -6.38
CA ILE A 55 -12.67 33.98 -5.41
C ILE A 55 -12.81 35.49 -5.17
N GLY A 56 -11.69 36.21 -5.06
CA GLY A 56 -11.69 37.66 -4.88
C GLY A 56 -12.33 38.42 -6.05
N ALA A 57 -12.28 37.88 -7.27
CA ALA A 57 -12.95 38.45 -8.45
C ALA A 57 -14.47 38.23 -8.41
N LEU A 58 -14.94 37.16 -7.76
CA LEU A 58 -16.37 36.85 -7.63
C LEU A 58 -17.01 37.55 -6.44
N ARG A 59 -16.28 37.64 -5.34
CA ARG A 59 -16.73 38.30 -4.12
C ARG A 59 -15.54 38.89 -3.37
N PRO A 60 -15.65 40.14 -2.89
CA PRO A 60 -14.69 40.67 -1.94
C PRO A 60 -14.51 39.73 -0.75
N LEU A 61 -13.26 39.35 -0.46
CA LEU A 61 -12.90 38.54 0.71
C LEU A 61 -12.94 39.42 1.96
N GLU A 62 -14.14 39.85 2.36
CA GLU A 62 -14.37 40.82 3.44
C GLU A 62 -14.29 40.19 4.84
N GLN A 63 -14.38 38.86 4.95
CA GLN A 63 -14.28 38.15 6.22
C GLN A 63 -13.17 37.10 6.16
N VAL A 64 -11.99 37.48 6.62
CA VAL A 64 -10.98 36.51 7.03
C VAL A 64 -11.41 35.99 8.40
N LEU A 65 -11.81 34.72 8.46
CA LEU A 65 -12.05 34.04 9.74
C LEU A 65 -10.85 34.30 10.65
N SER A 66 -11.11 34.64 11.92
CA SER A 66 -10.00 34.78 12.87
C SER A 66 -9.29 33.43 13.00
N ALA A 67 -8.03 33.44 13.41
CA ALA A 67 -7.30 32.19 13.67
C ALA A 67 -8.05 31.29 14.67
N GLY A 68 -8.74 31.89 15.65
CA GLY A 68 -9.60 31.18 16.60
C GLY A 68 -10.80 30.51 15.94
N ASP A 69 -11.51 31.20 15.04
CA ASP A 69 -12.66 30.63 14.34
C ASP A 69 -12.26 29.47 13.41
N ILE A 70 -11.10 29.61 12.73
CA ILE A 70 -10.54 28.54 11.90
C ILE A 70 -10.25 27.32 12.78
N PHE A 71 -9.60 27.54 13.93
CA PHE A 71 -9.26 26.46 14.85
C PHE A 71 -10.50 25.72 15.35
N THR A 72 -11.51 26.44 15.84
CA THR A 72 -12.76 25.85 16.34
C THR A 72 -13.44 25.00 15.28
N ARG A 73 -13.58 25.50 14.05
CA ARG A 73 -14.20 24.74 12.96
C ARG A 73 -13.39 23.50 12.57
N PHE A 74 -12.06 23.58 12.53
CA PHE A 74 -11.20 22.42 12.24
C PHE A 74 -11.28 21.36 13.35
N HIS A 75 -11.44 21.79 14.60
CA HIS A 75 -11.64 20.90 15.73
C HIS A 75 -13.00 20.20 15.65
N GLU A 76 -14.09 20.95 15.46
CA GLU A 76 -15.46 20.42 15.36
C GLU A 76 -15.62 19.44 14.18
N GLN A 77 -14.92 19.67 13.07
CA GLN A 77 -14.93 18.78 11.90
C GLN A 77 -14.00 17.56 12.05
N GLY A 78 -13.29 17.42 13.17
CA GLY A 78 -12.33 16.33 13.41
C GLY A 78 -11.06 16.38 12.53
N LEU A 79 -10.90 17.42 11.72
CA LEU A 79 -9.74 17.62 10.85
C LEU A 79 -8.47 17.85 11.66
N LEU A 80 -8.57 18.60 12.76
CA LEU A 80 -7.45 18.81 13.67
C LEU A 80 -6.95 17.50 14.27
N ALA A 81 -7.86 16.65 14.74
CA ALA A 81 -7.50 15.35 15.31
C ALA A 81 -6.84 14.43 14.27
N LYS A 82 -7.29 14.47 13.01
CA LYS A 82 -6.66 13.73 11.90
C LYS A 82 -5.26 14.25 11.59
N ALA A 83 -5.08 15.57 11.52
CA ALA A 83 -3.79 16.20 11.28
C ALA A 83 -2.81 15.94 12.43
N LEU A 84 -3.26 16.01 13.69
CA LEU A 84 -2.45 15.69 14.87
C LEU A 84 -2.01 14.24 14.84
N ARG A 85 -2.89 13.27 14.57
CA ARG A 85 -2.50 11.86 14.43
C ARG A 85 -1.42 11.66 13.36
N ARG A 86 -1.54 12.34 12.22
CA ARG A 86 -0.54 12.33 11.15
C ARG A 86 0.80 12.90 11.63
N LEU A 87 0.79 14.08 12.24
CA LEU A 87 2.00 14.75 12.73
C LEU A 87 2.68 13.96 13.85
N THR A 88 1.92 13.35 14.76
CA THR A 88 2.47 12.48 15.81
C THR A 88 3.16 11.27 15.21
N ARG A 89 2.56 10.61 14.21
CA ARG A 89 3.20 9.48 13.50
C ARG A 89 4.48 9.91 12.79
N ALA A 90 4.44 11.05 12.09
CA ALA A 90 5.60 11.60 11.42
C ALA A 90 6.72 11.97 12.42
N LEU A 91 6.38 12.57 13.56
CA LEU A 91 7.32 12.83 14.64
C LEU A 91 7.97 11.54 15.16
N THR A 92 7.20 10.47 15.38
CA THR A 92 7.77 9.17 15.77
C THR A 92 8.81 8.69 14.77
N VAL A 93 8.56 8.83 13.47
CA VAL A 93 9.52 8.44 12.42
C VAL A 93 10.77 9.33 12.42
N VAL A 94 10.60 10.64 12.62
CA VAL A 94 11.72 11.61 12.77
C VAL A 94 12.60 11.24 13.96
N ARG A 95 11.99 10.94 15.12
CA ARG A 95 12.70 10.54 16.34
C ARG A 95 13.42 9.20 16.18
N ALA A 96 12.74 8.18 15.70
CA ALA A 96 13.29 6.82 15.54
C ALA A 96 14.49 6.74 14.58
N GLN A 97 14.54 7.63 13.59
CA GLN A 97 15.66 7.72 12.63
C GLN A 97 16.65 8.84 12.95
N ASN A 98 16.40 9.65 13.97
CA ASN A 98 17.18 10.84 14.31
C ASN A 98 17.42 11.77 13.10
N LEU A 99 16.34 12.08 12.36
CA LEU A 99 16.44 12.95 11.18
C LEU A 99 16.72 14.40 11.59
N ASP A 100 17.70 15.01 10.93
CA ASP A 100 17.96 16.45 11.04
C ASP A 100 17.09 17.26 10.06
N ASP A 101 17.09 18.58 10.21
CA ASP A 101 16.27 19.49 9.41
C ASP A 101 16.59 19.39 7.91
N GLN A 102 17.86 19.17 7.56
CA GLN A 102 18.30 19.06 6.16
C GLN A 102 17.76 17.78 5.53
N THR A 103 17.88 16.65 6.22
CA THR A 103 17.39 15.34 5.77
C THR A 103 15.87 15.32 5.73
N LEU A 104 15.21 15.94 6.72
CA LEU A 104 13.76 16.11 6.74
C LEU A 104 13.28 16.88 5.51
N ALA A 105 13.90 18.02 5.21
CA ALA A 105 13.56 18.82 4.04
C ALA A 105 13.81 18.06 2.72
N ALA A 106 14.93 17.35 2.62
CA ALA A 106 15.27 16.54 1.45
C ALA A 106 14.26 15.41 1.22
N ARG A 107 13.80 14.72 2.26
CA ARG A 107 12.79 13.66 2.15
C ARG A 107 11.42 14.18 1.69
N LEU A 108 11.11 15.43 2.04
CA LEU A 108 9.85 16.08 1.64
C LEU A 108 9.93 16.78 0.28
N GLN A 109 11.04 16.68 -0.46
CA GLN A 109 11.22 17.35 -1.76
C GLN A 109 10.20 16.93 -2.83
N HIS A 110 9.61 15.75 -2.70
CA HIS A 110 8.59 15.22 -3.63
C HIS A 110 7.20 15.82 -3.38
N TYR A 111 7.02 16.57 -2.30
CA TYR A 111 5.83 17.40 -2.10
C TYR A 111 5.95 18.71 -2.86
N PRO A 112 4.83 19.32 -3.26
CA PRO A 112 4.85 20.68 -3.77
C PRO A 112 5.60 21.61 -2.81
N PRO A 113 6.46 22.53 -3.30
CA PRO A 113 7.36 23.31 -2.46
C PRO A 113 6.65 24.07 -1.33
N ALA A 114 5.44 24.57 -1.59
CA ALA A 114 4.62 25.25 -0.58
C ALA A 114 4.18 24.30 0.54
N SER A 115 3.70 23.10 0.21
CA SER A 115 3.27 22.09 1.19
C SER A 115 4.45 21.47 1.93
N ALA A 116 5.54 21.15 1.22
CA ALA A 116 6.76 20.60 1.78
C ALA A 116 7.32 21.49 2.89
N ARG A 117 7.42 22.80 2.62
CA ARG A 117 7.90 23.80 3.60
C ARG A 117 6.99 23.91 4.82
N VAL A 118 5.67 23.90 4.61
CA VAL A 118 4.71 23.96 5.72
C VAL A 118 4.82 22.73 6.61
N TRP A 119 4.88 21.52 6.03
CA TRP A 119 5.02 20.28 6.79
C TRP A 119 6.37 20.17 7.48
N ALA A 120 7.47 20.50 6.80
CA ALA A 120 8.81 20.52 7.38
C ALA A 120 8.87 21.47 8.57
N SER A 121 8.41 22.72 8.40
CA SER A 121 8.39 23.73 9.47
C SER A 121 7.47 23.33 10.64
N ALA A 122 6.33 22.71 10.36
CA ALA A 122 5.44 22.21 11.41
C ALA A 122 6.07 21.05 12.19
N LEU A 123 6.71 20.10 11.50
CA LEU A 123 7.40 18.97 12.12
C LEU A 123 8.62 19.43 12.92
N GLN A 124 9.43 20.35 12.40
CA GLN A 124 10.57 20.92 13.09
C GLN A 124 10.13 21.60 14.40
N ARG A 125 9.16 22.51 14.35
CA ARG A 125 8.63 23.17 15.56
C ARG A 125 8.05 22.17 16.57
N LEU A 126 7.37 21.13 16.06
CA LEU A 126 6.81 20.08 16.92
C LEU A 126 7.92 19.26 17.58
N HIS A 127 8.98 18.93 16.85
CA HIS A 127 10.13 18.20 17.35
C HIS A 127 10.92 19.03 18.37
N GLU A 128 11.16 20.31 18.10
CA GLU A 128 11.77 21.25 19.05
C GLU A 128 10.94 21.37 20.33
N ALA A 129 9.62 21.58 20.21
CA ALA A 129 8.74 21.67 21.37
C ALA A 129 8.70 20.36 22.18
N TYR A 130 8.70 19.21 21.50
CA TYR A 130 8.77 17.90 22.14
C TYR A 130 10.09 17.72 22.91
N GLN A 131 11.22 18.09 22.30
CA GLN A 131 12.51 18.07 22.98
C GLN A 131 12.54 19.02 24.17
N GLN A 132 12.07 20.25 24.03
CA GLN A 132 11.99 21.21 25.14
C GLN A 132 11.15 20.67 26.30
N GLN A 133 10.05 19.97 26.00
CA GLN A 133 9.23 19.32 27.02
C GLN A 133 9.98 18.19 27.75
N LEU A 134 10.76 17.38 27.03
CA LEU A 134 11.62 16.37 27.66
C LEU A 134 12.67 17.01 28.58
N HIS A 135 13.33 18.08 28.12
CA HIS A 135 14.33 18.79 28.93
C HIS A 135 13.72 19.46 30.17
N SER A 136 12.55 20.10 30.03
CA SER A 136 11.89 20.79 31.16
C SER A 136 11.38 19.83 32.23
N THR A 137 11.19 18.56 31.88
CA THR A 137 10.76 17.48 32.77
C THR A 137 11.88 16.52 33.17
N ASP A 138 13.14 16.87 32.86
CA ASP A 138 14.33 16.03 33.09
C ASP A 138 14.12 14.56 32.65
N SER A 139 13.47 14.40 31.49
CA SER A 139 13.03 13.11 30.97
C SER A 139 13.77 12.78 29.67
N ILE A 140 13.98 11.48 29.44
CA ILE A 140 14.61 10.95 28.22
C ILE A 140 13.70 9.88 27.59
N ASP A 141 13.49 9.96 26.28
CA ASP A 141 12.74 8.96 25.52
C ASP A 141 13.65 7.82 25.04
N PHE A 142 13.06 6.71 24.58
CA PHE A 142 13.82 5.53 24.16
C PHE A 142 14.76 5.81 22.97
N ASP A 143 14.36 6.68 22.03
CA ASP A 143 15.18 7.03 20.87
C ASP A 143 16.39 7.89 21.30
N ALA A 144 16.19 8.86 22.22
CA ALA A 144 17.28 9.65 22.78
C ALA A 144 18.25 8.82 23.59
N MET A 145 17.80 7.79 24.33
CA MET A 145 18.72 6.90 25.06
C MET A 145 19.79 6.32 24.13
N ILE A 146 19.39 5.87 22.92
CA ILE A 146 20.31 5.30 21.93
C ILE A 146 21.25 6.37 21.37
N VAL A 147 20.69 7.50 20.93
CA VAL A 147 21.47 8.61 20.31
C VAL A 147 22.46 9.20 21.31
N GLN A 148 22.01 9.49 22.54
CA GLN A 148 22.86 10.07 23.58
C GLN A 148 23.97 9.12 24.01
N ALA A 149 23.69 7.81 24.14
CA ALA A 149 24.74 6.82 24.42
C ALA A 149 25.83 6.83 23.32
N GLY A 150 25.43 6.88 22.05
CA GLY A 150 26.36 6.99 20.93
C GLY A 150 27.19 8.27 20.98
N ASN A 151 26.56 9.40 21.29
CA ASN A 151 27.23 10.70 21.42
C ASN A 151 28.25 10.74 22.58
N LEU A 152 27.93 10.13 23.73
CA LEU A 152 28.83 10.05 24.88
C LEU A 152 30.09 9.22 24.57
N ILE A 153 29.95 8.14 23.80
CA ILE A 153 31.09 7.35 23.31
C ILE A 153 31.91 8.15 22.30
N GLY A 154 31.24 8.75 21.30
CA GLY A 154 31.92 9.51 20.24
C GLY A 154 32.69 10.72 20.74
N SER A 155 32.16 11.41 21.75
CA SER A 155 32.80 12.54 22.44
C SER A 155 33.85 12.14 23.48
N GLN A 156 34.09 10.83 23.68
CA GLN A 156 35.02 10.27 24.68
C GLN A 156 34.67 10.57 26.14
N HIS A 157 33.47 11.09 26.43
CA HIS A 157 32.97 11.20 27.80
C HIS A 157 32.73 9.83 28.45
N TYR A 158 32.57 8.79 27.63
CA TYR A 158 32.56 7.40 28.05
C TYR A 158 33.47 6.56 27.15
N GLN A 159 34.35 5.76 27.76
CA GLN A 159 35.16 4.78 27.04
C GLN A 159 34.58 3.38 27.25
N PRO A 160 34.10 2.70 26.19
CA PRO A 160 33.52 1.37 26.33
C PRO A 160 34.59 0.33 26.69
N GLY A 161 34.30 -0.52 27.68
CA GLY A 161 35.19 -1.60 28.11
C GLY A 161 34.85 -2.98 27.53
N TYR A 162 33.93 -3.05 26.58
CA TYR A 162 33.39 -4.30 26.06
C TYR A 162 34.28 -4.91 24.97
N ARG A 163 34.69 -6.17 25.14
CA ARG A 163 35.50 -6.92 24.14
C ARG A 163 34.65 -7.81 23.22
N HIS A 164 33.47 -8.18 23.67
CA HIS A 164 32.56 -9.06 22.94
C HIS A 164 31.18 -8.41 22.94
N ILE A 165 30.66 -8.13 21.76
CA ILE A 165 29.36 -7.49 21.55
C ILE A 165 28.49 -8.48 20.79
N LEU A 166 27.36 -8.84 21.40
CA LEU A 166 26.36 -9.72 20.81
C LEU A 166 25.11 -8.90 20.53
N VAL A 167 24.63 -8.94 19.29
CA VAL A 167 23.43 -8.24 18.86
C VAL A 167 22.45 -9.26 18.31
N ASP A 168 21.32 -9.43 18.98
CA ASP A 168 20.20 -10.26 18.53
C ASP A 168 19.20 -9.44 17.71
N GLU A 169 18.35 -10.12 16.94
CA GLU A 169 17.35 -9.49 16.04
C GLU A 169 17.95 -8.38 15.14
N PHE A 170 19.14 -8.61 14.58
CA PHE A 170 19.89 -7.62 13.80
C PHE A 170 19.09 -7.06 12.60
N GLN A 171 18.12 -7.82 12.08
CA GLN A 171 17.16 -7.37 11.04
C GLN A 171 16.37 -6.11 11.42
N ASP A 172 16.18 -5.85 12.72
CA ASP A 172 15.42 -4.69 13.22
C ASP A 172 16.35 -3.49 13.52
N ILE A 173 17.57 -3.49 12.98
CA ILE A 173 18.52 -2.40 13.19
C ILE A 173 18.11 -1.14 12.43
N SER A 174 18.16 0.00 13.13
CA SER A 174 17.94 1.34 12.60
C SER A 174 19.25 2.11 12.51
N ALA A 175 19.26 3.24 11.78
CA ALA A 175 20.48 4.05 11.61
C ALA A 175 21.08 4.53 12.95
N PRO A 176 20.29 5.02 13.94
CA PRO A 176 20.85 5.41 15.24
C PRO A 176 21.46 4.23 16.02
N ARG A 177 20.83 3.05 15.99
CA ARG A 177 21.36 1.83 16.64
C ARG A 177 22.66 1.37 15.98
N MET A 178 22.71 1.46 14.65
CA MET A 178 23.90 1.17 13.87
C MET A 178 25.05 2.11 14.24
N GLN A 179 24.78 3.41 14.36
CA GLN A 179 25.78 4.39 14.77
C GLN A 179 26.31 4.10 16.19
N LEU A 180 25.43 3.79 17.15
CA LEU A 180 25.85 3.37 18.49
C LEU A 180 26.76 2.13 18.43
N LEU A 181 26.40 1.13 17.62
CA LEU A 181 27.18 -0.08 17.46
C LEU A 181 28.57 0.20 16.87
N GLN A 182 28.66 1.06 15.85
CA GLN A 182 29.94 1.49 15.29
C GLN A 182 30.80 2.21 16.33
N GLN A 183 30.22 3.11 17.14
CA GLN A 183 30.97 3.80 18.21
C GLN A 183 31.51 2.81 19.25
N LEU A 184 30.73 1.80 19.62
CA LEU A 184 31.18 0.74 20.52
C LEU A 184 32.36 -0.06 19.93
N LEU A 185 32.34 -0.31 18.62
CA LEU A 185 33.40 -1.05 17.93
C LEU A 185 34.68 -0.21 17.78
N ASP A 186 34.55 1.05 17.39
CA ASP A 186 35.68 1.93 17.10
C ASP A 186 36.41 2.39 18.37
N LYS A 187 35.69 2.52 19.49
CA LYS A 187 36.23 3.05 20.75
C LYS A 187 36.49 1.97 21.81
N GLY A 188 36.11 0.73 21.54
CA GLY A 188 36.30 -0.40 22.46
C GLY A 188 37.72 -0.98 22.45
N PRO A 189 38.08 -1.80 23.46
CA PRO A 189 39.39 -2.46 23.56
C PRO A 189 39.50 -3.66 22.61
N ALA A 190 39.63 -3.39 21.30
CA ALA A 190 39.63 -4.40 20.22
C ALA A 190 38.41 -5.33 20.29
N PRO A 191 37.19 -4.79 20.16
CA PRO A 191 35.97 -5.55 20.31
C PRO A 191 35.71 -6.47 19.12
N THR A 192 34.95 -7.53 19.39
CA THR A 192 34.42 -8.47 18.39
C THR A 192 32.90 -8.38 18.36
N LEU A 193 32.32 -8.42 17.16
CA LEU A 193 30.87 -8.39 16.95
C LEU A 193 30.36 -9.77 16.54
N THR A 194 29.29 -10.22 17.19
CA THR A 194 28.43 -11.30 16.71
C THR A 194 27.02 -10.77 16.54
N ALA A 195 26.54 -10.72 15.30
CA ALA A 195 25.18 -10.31 14.97
C ALA A 195 24.35 -11.53 14.56
N VAL A 196 23.18 -11.68 15.16
CA VAL A 196 22.22 -12.74 14.87
C VAL A 196 20.94 -12.09 14.35
N GLY A 197 20.42 -12.59 13.25
CA GLY A 197 19.18 -12.06 12.69
C GLY A 197 18.59 -12.88 11.54
N ASP A 198 17.34 -12.57 11.22
CA ASP A 198 16.59 -13.14 10.10
C ASP A 198 16.01 -12.00 9.25
N ASP A 199 16.70 -11.70 8.15
CA ASP A 199 16.28 -10.72 7.14
C ASP A 199 14.92 -11.04 6.51
N TRP A 200 14.50 -12.31 6.52
CA TRP A 200 13.16 -12.72 6.05
C TRP A 200 12.04 -12.24 6.98
N GLN A 201 12.37 -11.77 8.19
CA GLN A 201 11.45 -11.22 9.18
C GLN A 201 11.63 -9.71 9.42
N SER A 202 12.35 -9.00 8.54
CA SER A 202 12.49 -7.54 8.58
C SER A 202 11.18 -6.84 8.18
N ILE A 203 10.32 -6.51 9.17
CA ILE A 203 8.96 -5.97 8.96
C ILE A 203 8.68 -4.69 9.77
N TYR A 204 9.73 -4.05 10.30
CA TYR A 204 9.62 -2.88 11.18
C TYR A 204 10.26 -1.60 10.59
N ARG A 205 10.08 -1.38 9.28
CA ARG A 205 10.47 -0.13 8.61
C ARG A 205 9.84 1.09 9.25
N PHE A 206 8.59 0.99 9.70
CA PHE A 206 7.89 2.08 10.38
C PHE A 206 8.56 2.52 11.70
N SER A 207 9.39 1.68 12.31
CA SER A 207 10.24 2.05 13.47
C SER A 207 11.67 2.42 13.06
N GLY A 208 11.91 2.70 11.77
CA GLY A 208 13.21 3.12 11.25
C GLY A 208 14.17 1.99 10.89
N SER A 209 13.73 0.73 10.95
CA SER A 209 14.57 -0.42 10.58
C SER A 209 14.88 -0.41 9.09
N GLN A 210 16.11 -0.77 8.72
CA GLN A 210 16.56 -0.75 7.33
C GLN A 210 17.14 -2.10 6.93
N LEU A 211 16.46 -2.80 6.00
CA LEU A 211 16.90 -4.10 5.51
C LEU A 211 18.35 -4.06 5.00
N ALA A 212 18.71 -3.00 4.28
CA ALA A 212 20.04 -2.80 3.72
C ALA A 212 21.17 -2.82 4.77
N LEU A 213 20.90 -2.40 6.02
CA LEU A 213 21.90 -2.46 7.09
C LEU A 213 22.24 -3.91 7.48
N THR A 214 21.29 -4.82 7.31
CA THR A 214 21.49 -6.25 7.53
C THR A 214 22.07 -6.93 6.30
N THR A 215 21.50 -6.70 5.11
CA THR A 215 21.88 -7.44 3.89
C THR A 215 23.21 -6.97 3.30
N ARG A 216 23.68 -5.77 3.66
CA ARG A 216 24.97 -5.21 3.26
C ARG A 216 25.96 -5.17 4.43
N PHE A 217 25.88 -6.14 5.34
CA PHE A 217 26.70 -6.19 6.56
C PHE A 217 28.20 -5.94 6.32
N GLU A 218 28.76 -6.58 5.29
CA GLU A 218 30.18 -6.43 4.92
C GLU A 218 30.57 -4.99 4.58
N ALA A 219 29.68 -4.21 3.97
CA ALA A 219 29.94 -2.82 3.63
C ALA A 219 30.09 -1.93 4.88
N TYR A 220 29.48 -2.34 6.00
CA TYR A 220 29.49 -1.56 7.24
C TYR A 220 30.51 -2.05 8.27
N PHE A 221 30.82 -3.35 8.32
CA PHE A 221 31.73 -3.93 9.31
C PHE A 221 32.96 -4.61 8.71
N GLY A 222 33.08 -4.64 7.38
CA GLY A 222 34.16 -5.33 6.68
C GLY A 222 34.02 -6.85 6.69
N SER A 223 35.15 -7.53 6.56
CA SER A 223 35.21 -8.98 6.46
C SER A 223 34.60 -9.66 7.68
N HIS A 224 33.75 -10.66 7.45
CA HIS A 224 33.00 -11.36 8.49
C HIS A 224 32.86 -12.85 8.16
N CYS A 225 32.55 -13.65 9.17
CA CYS A 225 32.15 -15.04 8.98
C CYS A 225 30.62 -15.11 8.93
N LEU A 226 30.05 -15.54 7.80
CA LEU A 226 28.61 -15.72 7.64
C LEU A 226 28.24 -17.19 7.89
N THR A 227 27.36 -17.44 8.86
CA THR A 227 26.79 -18.77 9.13
C THR A 227 25.28 -18.72 8.97
N LEU A 228 24.74 -19.51 8.04
CA LEU A 228 23.29 -19.59 7.81
C LEU A 228 22.69 -20.75 8.60
N LEU A 229 21.80 -20.43 9.55
CA LEU A 229 21.02 -21.44 10.27
C LEU A 229 19.80 -21.82 9.43
N GLN A 230 19.87 -23.00 8.80
CA GLN A 230 18.86 -23.43 7.83
C GLN A 230 17.88 -24.48 8.37
N GLN A 231 18.14 -25.05 9.55
CA GLN A 231 17.26 -26.04 10.15
C GLN A 231 16.24 -25.38 11.07
N THR A 232 14.95 -25.65 10.85
CA THR A 232 13.85 -25.20 11.72
C THR A 232 13.23 -26.37 12.49
N PHE A 233 12.86 -26.10 13.74
CA PHE A 233 12.15 -27.03 14.63
C PHE A 233 10.72 -26.57 14.92
N ARG A 234 10.28 -25.44 14.33
CA ARG A 234 9.01 -24.80 14.67
C ARG A 234 7.82 -25.39 13.92
N TYR A 235 7.95 -25.55 12.61
CA TYR A 235 6.87 -25.88 11.69
C TYR A 235 7.30 -26.94 10.70
N ASN A 236 6.36 -27.67 10.11
CA ASN A 236 6.65 -28.79 9.22
C ASN A 236 7.20 -28.39 7.84
N SER A 237 7.69 -29.38 7.09
CA SER A 237 8.31 -29.20 5.78
C SER A 237 7.38 -28.59 4.72
N SER A 238 6.07 -28.83 4.77
CA SER A 238 5.12 -28.19 3.85
C SER A 238 5.04 -26.67 4.07
N ILE A 239 4.93 -26.22 5.33
CA ILE A 239 4.93 -24.78 5.66
C ILE A 239 6.28 -24.16 5.30
N ALA A 240 7.39 -24.85 5.60
CA ALA A 240 8.75 -24.40 5.27
C ALA A 240 8.93 -24.18 3.77
N HIS A 241 8.48 -25.13 2.95
CA HIS A 241 8.53 -25.07 1.49
C HIS A 241 7.72 -23.88 0.96
N THR A 242 6.44 -23.79 1.31
CA THR A 242 5.56 -22.71 0.84
C THR A 242 6.08 -21.33 1.26
N ALA A 243 6.37 -21.13 2.54
CA ALA A 243 6.78 -19.82 3.05
C ALA A 243 8.17 -19.42 2.53
N GLY A 244 9.12 -20.37 2.47
CA GLY A 244 10.48 -20.15 1.97
C GLY A 244 10.49 -19.79 0.49
N LEU A 245 9.81 -20.55 -0.37
CA LEU A 245 9.69 -20.21 -1.79
C LEU A 245 9.01 -18.85 -1.99
N PHE A 246 7.97 -18.57 -1.20
CA PHE A 246 7.20 -17.34 -1.33
C PHE A 246 8.05 -16.12 -0.98
N VAL A 247 8.79 -16.14 0.14
CA VAL A 247 9.61 -15.00 0.54
C VAL A 247 10.84 -14.79 -0.35
N MET A 248 11.38 -15.86 -0.93
CA MET A 248 12.57 -15.83 -1.79
C MET A 248 12.36 -15.17 -3.16
N GLN A 249 11.13 -14.78 -3.50
CA GLN A 249 10.89 -13.91 -4.66
C GLN A 249 11.50 -12.51 -4.44
N ASN A 250 11.69 -12.08 -3.19
CA ASN A 250 12.39 -10.83 -2.87
C ASN A 250 13.90 -10.97 -3.14
N PRO A 251 14.49 -10.16 -4.04
CA PRO A 251 15.89 -10.29 -4.43
C PRO A 251 16.89 -9.73 -3.41
N GLU A 252 16.48 -8.82 -2.53
CA GLU A 252 17.39 -8.15 -1.59
C GLU A 252 17.80 -9.02 -0.40
N GLN A 253 17.12 -10.15 -0.18
CA GLN A 253 17.31 -11.04 0.95
C GLN A 253 18.44 -12.06 0.72
N TYR A 254 19.02 -12.57 1.81
CA TYR A 254 19.94 -13.69 1.76
C TYR A 254 19.22 -14.92 1.22
N ARG A 255 19.83 -15.54 0.20
CA ARG A 255 19.37 -16.83 -0.32
C ARG A 255 19.72 -17.92 0.68
N LYS A 256 18.70 -18.45 1.34
CA LYS A 256 18.80 -19.60 2.25
C LYS A 256 17.63 -20.55 2.01
N GLN A 257 17.83 -21.83 2.32
CA GLN A 257 16.80 -22.85 2.22
C GLN A 257 16.49 -23.38 3.61
N VAL A 258 15.27 -23.13 4.10
CA VAL A 258 14.86 -23.62 5.42
C VAL A 258 14.38 -25.07 5.31
N VAL A 259 15.02 -25.97 6.06
CA VAL A 259 14.68 -27.39 6.14
C VAL A 259 14.07 -27.67 7.50
N SER A 260 12.89 -28.29 7.52
CA SER A 260 12.22 -28.64 8.77
C SER A 260 12.67 -30.00 9.31
N ALA A 261 12.83 -30.08 10.63
CA ALA A 261 12.97 -31.35 11.36
C ALA A 261 11.67 -32.18 11.36
N HIS A 262 10.52 -31.56 11.12
CA HIS A 262 9.21 -32.22 11.06
C HIS A 262 8.76 -32.38 9.61
N GLN A 263 8.67 -33.62 9.12
CA GLN A 263 8.22 -33.88 7.75
C GLN A 263 6.69 -33.97 7.67
N SER A 264 6.14 -33.53 6.56
CA SER A 264 4.74 -33.74 6.21
C SER A 264 4.61 -34.23 4.77
N ASP A 265 3.91 -35.34 4.58
CA ASP A 265 3.68 -35.94 3.26
C ASP A 265 2.53 -35.28 2.49
N THR A 266 1.83 -34.33 3.12
CA THR A 266 0.67 -33.66 2.55
C THR A 266 0.76 -32.15 2.73
N PRO A 267 0.16 -31.36 1.84
CA PRO A 267 0.04 -29.92 2.03
C PRO A 267 -0.61 -29.55 3.37
N GLN A 268 0.07 -28.67 4.12
CA GLN A 268 -0.40 -28.11 5.38
C GLN A 268 -0.74 -26.62 5.31
N VAL A 269 -0.62 -26.03 4.11
CA VAL A 269 -1.13 -24.70 3.81
C VAL A 269 -2.36 -24.85 2.93
N PHE A 270 -3.47 -24.28 3.40
CA PHE A 270 -4.78 -24.41 2.76
C PHE A 270 -5.32 -23.05 2.35
N LEU A 271 -5.88 -22.95 1.15
CA LEU A 271 -6.59 -21.75 0.67
C LEU A 271 -8.10 -22.02 0.64
N LEU A 272 -8.87 -21.19 1.34
CA LEU A 272 -10.33 -21.29 1.43
C LEU A 272 -10.99 -20.01 0.92
N ASP A 273 -12.19 -20.16 0.37
CA ASP A 273 -13.01 -19.02 -0.01
C ASP A 273 -13.71 -18.42 1.21
N ASP A 274 -14.06 -17.15 1.14
CA ASP A 274 -14.81 -16.44 2.16
C ASP A 274 -16.34 -16.50 1.97
N GLN A 275 -16.86 -17.41 1.15
CA GLN A 275 -18.26 -17.43 0.74
C GLN A 275 -19.10 -18.42 1.57
N ILE A 276 -20.03 -17.91 2.38
CA ILE A 276 -20.98 -18.66 3.20
C ILE A 276 -22.40 -18.37 2.70
N TYR A 277 -23.13 -19.40 2.25
CA TYR A 277 -24.48 -19.26 1.65
C TYR A 277 -24.57 -18.14 0.59
N SER A 278 -23.55 -18.03 -0.27
CA SER A 278 -23.42 -17.01 -1.33
C SER A 278 -23.24 -15.57 -0.84
N GLN A 279 -22.95 -15.38 0.45
CA GLN A 279 -22.53 -14.10 1.02
C GLN A 279 -21.05 -14.16 1.42
N GLN A 280 -20.36 -13.04 1.26
CA GLN A 280 -18.98 -12.88 1.68
C GLN A 280 -18.91 -12.70 3.19
N ASP A 281 -18.40 -13.70 3.90
CA ASP A 281 -18.23 -13.68 5.35
C ASP A 281 -16.97 -14.46 5.78
N PRO A 282 -15.78 -13.82 5.72
CA PRO A 282 -14.53 -14.46 6.11
C PRO A 282 -14.49 -14.81 7.60
N ALA A 283 -15.23 -14.10 8.46
CA ALA A 283 -15.28 -14.36 9.89
C ALA A 283 -16.06 -15.65 10.20
N GLN A 284 -17.19 -15.88 9.54
CA GLN A 284 -17.94 -17.14 9.66
C GLN A 284 -17.17 -18.30 9.01
N ARG A 285 -16.44 -18.08 7.91
CA ARG A 285 -15.53 -19.11 7.39
C ARG A 285 -14.47 -19.49 8.42
N ALA A 286 -13.83 -18.51 9.07
CA ALA A 286 -12.86 -18.76 10.13
C ALA A 286 -13.49 -19.57 11.28
N LYS A 287 -14.72 -19.25 11.67
CA LYS A 287 -15.50 -20.02 12.67
C LYS A 287 -15.66 -21.48 12.29
N GLN A 288 -16.01 -21.78 11.03
CA GLN A 288 -16.13 -23.17 10.55
C GLN A 288 -14.80 -23.93 10.67
N VAL A 289 -13.68 -23.28 10.30
CA VAL A 289 -12.34 -23.87 10.43
C VAL A 289 -12.01 -24.14 11.90
N VAL A 290 -12.26 -23.18 12.80
CA VAL A 290 -12.05 -23.35 14.25
C VAL A 290 -12.86 -24.53 14.78
N MET A 291 -14.14 -24.66 14.41
CA MET A 291 -14.98 -25.77 14.84
C MET A 291 -14.46 -27.13 14.34
N ALA A 292 -13.99 -27.20 13.08
CA ALA A 292 -13.42 -28.41 12.52
C ALA A 292 -12.13 -28.83 13.24
N LEU A 293 -11.24 -27.86 13.53
CA LEU A 293 -10.00 -28.10 14.28
C LEU A 293 -10.27 -28.53 15.72
N ARG A 294 -11.21 -27.86 16.41
CA ARG A 294 -11.62 -28.21 17.78
C ARG A 294 -12.22 -29.62 17.89
N LYS A 295 -12.91 -30.08 16.84
CA LYS A 295 -13.41 -31.47 16.78
C LYS A 295 -12.27 -32.50 16.73
N GLN A 296 -11.14 -32.14 16.12
CA GLN A 296 -9.96 -33.01 16.05
C GLN A 296 -9.10 -32.92 17.31
N ASN A 297 -8.88 -31.70 17.82
CA ASN A 297 -8.14 -31.43 19.05
C ASN A 297 -8.74 -30.23 19.81
N PRO A 298 -9.50 -30.48 20.90
CA PRO A 298 -10.12 -29.43 21.71
C PRO A 298 -9.12 -28.44 22.31
N GLU A 299 -7.91 -28.88 22.65
CA GLU A 299 -6.90 -28.07 23.35
C GLU A 299 -5.90 -27.38 22.42
N ALA A 300 -6.01 -27.57 21.10
CA ALA A 300 -5.07 -26.98 20.15
C ALA A 300 -5.01 -25.44 20.29
N LYS A 301 -3.81 -24.86 20.26
CA LYS A 301 -3.68 -23.40 20.21
C LYS A 301 -3.98 -22.92 18.80
N ILE A 302 -5.02 -22.11 18.63
CA ILE A 302 -5.45 -21.58 17.33
C ILE A 302 -5.27 -20.07 17.32
N ALA A 303 -4.59 -19.54 16.31
CA ALA A 303 -4.45 -18.10 16.10
C ALA A 303 -5.24 -17.62 14.89
N ILE A 304 -6.12 -16.65 15.10
CA ILE A 304 -6.73 -15.87 14.02
C ILE A 304 -5.85 -14.65 13.77
N MET A 305 -5.45 -14.47 12.51
CA MET A 305 -4.44 -13.49 12.15
C MET A 305 -4.89 -12.63 10.97
N ALA A 306 -4.54 -11.36 10.98
CA ALA A 306 -4.80 -10.46 9.86
C ALA A 306 -3.80 -9.29 9.83
N ARG A 307 -3.62 -8.64 8.67
CA ARG A 307 -2.87 -7.37 8.59
C ARG A 307 -3.56 -6.26 9.40
N TYR A 308 -4.88 -6.14 9.26
CA TYR A 308 -5.67 -5.05 9.84
C TYR A 308 -6.56 -5.50 11.00
N GLN A 309 -6.61 -4.67 12.05
CA GLN A 309 -7.44 -4.91 13.23
C GLN A 309 -8.94 -5.08 12.91
N PHE A 310 -9.42 -4.46 11.82
CA PHE A 310 -10.79 -4.58 11.34
C PHE A 310 -11.23 -6.05 11.14
N TRP A 311 -10.37 -6.88 10.54
CA TRP A 311 -10.66 -8.30 10.33
C TRP A 311 -10.68 -9.09 11.63
N LEU A 312 -9.76 -8.76 12.55
CA LEU A 312 -9.70 -9.38 13.87
C LEU A 312 -10.93 -9.04 14.73
N SER A 313 -11.42 -7.81 14.67
CA SER A 313 -12.63 -7.40 15.40
C SER A 313 -13.86 -8.18 14.93
N GLN A 314 -14.06 -8.32 13.62
CA GLN A 314 -15.15 -9.15 13.07
C GLN A 314 -15.00 -10.62 13.44
N ALA A 315 -13.80 -11.17 13.35
CA ALA A 315 -13.54 -12.55 13.75
C ALA A 315 -13.84 -12.76 15.24
N LYS A 316 -13.40 -11.85 16.12
CA LYS A 316 -13.69 -11.90 17.56
C LYS A 316 -15.19 -11.92 17.85
N GLU A 317 -15.97 -11.12 17.13
CA GLU A 317 -17.42 -11.10 17.27
C GLU A 317 -18.04 -12.43 16.84
N ALA A 318 -17.70 -12.94 15.65
CA ALA A 318 -18.22 -14.20 15.12
C ALA A 318 -17.84 -15.42 15.97
N LEU A 319 -16.63 -15.41 16.55
CA LEU A 319 -16.06 -16.48 17.36
C LEU A 319 -16.37 -16.34 18.86
N ARG A 320 -17.03 -15.25 19.31
CA ARG A 320 -17.43 -15.05 20.70
C ARG A 320 -18.18 -16.25 21.31
N PRO A 321 -19.08 -16.96 20.60
CA PRO A 321 -19.73 -18.15 21.14
C PRO A 321 -18.78 -19.34 21.38
N LEU A 322 -17.60 -19.32 20.73
CA LEU A 322 -16.56 -20.35 20.79
C LEU A 322 -15.35 -19.88 21.60
N SER A 323 -15.51 -18.86 22.46
CA SER A 323 -14.45 -18.28 23.28
C SER A 323 -13.98 -19.22 24.40
N GLN A 324 -13.61 -20.44 24.04
CA GLN A 324 -12.94 -21.42 24.90
C GLN A 324 -11.44 -21.08 25.01
N THR A 325 -10.74 -21.84 25.84
CA THR A 325 -9.30 -21.74 26.05
C THR A 325 -8.51 -21.86 24.73
N HIS A 326 -7.38 -21.17 24.64
CA HIS A 326 -6.38 -21.25 23.56
C HIS A 326 -6.74 -20.65 22.17
N LEU A 327 -7.71 -19.74 22.08
CA LEU A 327 -7.90 -18.91 20.88
C LEU A 327 -7.17 -17.57 21.00
N CYS A 328 -6.30 -17.27 20.04
CA CYS A 328 -5.51 -16.05 20.00
C CYS A 328 -5.87 -15.18 18.79
N TYR A 329 -5.71 -13.86 18.91
CA TYR A 329 -5.98 -12.91 17.83
C TYR A 329 -4.78 -11.99 17.68
N TRP A 330 -4.07 -12.09 16.57
CA TRP A 330 -2.83 -11.35 16.34
C TRP A 330 -2.87 -10.58 15.03
N THR A 331 -2.34 -9.36 15.04
CA THR A 331 -1.96 -8.75 13.78
C THR A 331 -0.73 -9.47 13.22
N PHE A 332 -0.49 -9.44 11.91
CA PHE A 332 0.71 -10.08 11.35
C PHE A 332 2.00 -9.54 12.00
N HIS A 333 2.09 -8.22 12.25
CA HIS A 333 3.24 -7.63 12.95
C HIS A 333 3.34 -8.05 14.41
N GLY A 334 2.20 -8.09 15.12
CA GLY A 334 2.15 -8.46 16.53
C GLY A 334 2.36 -9.94 16.79
N ALA A 335 2.43 -10.76 15.72
CA ALA A 335 2.68 -12.18 15.83
C ALA A 335 4.17 -12.55 15.79
N LYS A 336 5.08 -11.60 15.50
CA LYS A 336 6.53 -11.87 15.50
C LYS A 336 6.94 -12.48 16.85
N GLY A 337 7.72 -13.57 16.80
CA GLY A 337 8.12 -14.34 17.99
C GLY A 337 7.05 -15.24 18.61
N LEU A 338 5.77 -15.14 18.21
CA LEU A 338 4.70 -16.00 18.70
C LEU A 338 4.54 -17.26 17.85
N GLU A 339 3.74 -18.22 18.33
CA GLU A 339 3.40 -19.45 17.62
C GLU A 339 2.07 -20.06 18.10
N ALA A 340 1.40 -20.78 17.21
CA ALA A 340 0.18 -21.54 17.46
C ALA A 340 0.21 -22.87 16.69
N ASP A 341 -0.54 -23.87 17.15
CA ASP A 341 -0.63 -25.16 16.46
C ASP A 341 -1.24 -24.97 15.06
N HIS A 342 -2.27 -24.12 14.98
CA HIS A 342 -2.92 -23.76 13.73
C HIS A 342 -3.10 -22.24 13.60
N CYS A 343 -2.85 -21.70 12.41
CA CYS A 343 -3.11 -20.30 12.11
C CYS A 343 -4.18 -20.16 11.02
N ILE A 344 -5.07 -19.18 11.18
CA ILE A 344 -6.10 -18.82 10.21
C ILE A 344 -5.87 -17.36 9.82
N LEU A 345 -5.45 -17.12 8.58
CA LEU A 345 -5.09 -15.81 8.06
C LEU A 345 -6.25 -15.20 7.27
N LEU A 346 -6.62 -13.97 7.59
CA LEU A 346 -7.74 -13.23 7.00
C LEU A 346 -7.25 -12.02 6.20
N GLY A 347 -8.08 -11.61 5.23
CA GLY A 347 -7.92 -10.35 4.51
C GLY A 347 -7.11 -10.44 3.22
N PHE A 348 -6.91 -11.63 2.65
CA PHE A 348 -6.18 -11.86 1.40
C PHE A 348 -6.98 -11.47 0.14
N ASN A 349 -7.56 -10.28 0.16
CA ASN A 349 -8.46 -9.75 -0.87
C ASN A 349 -7.87 -8.50 -1.52
N GLN A 350 -8.37 -8.09 -2.68
CA GLN A 350 -8.04 -6.78 -3.26
C GLN A 350 -8.82 -5.65 -2.58
N GLY A 351 -8.33 -4.42 -2.73
CA GLY A 351 -8.98 -3.20 -2.26
C GLY A 351 -8.37 -2.63 -0.99
N SER A 352 -8.93 -1.52 -0.50
CA SER A 352 -8.31 -0.73 0.57
C SER A 352 -8.06 -1.54 1.84
N ARG A 353 -8.93 -2.49 2.23
CA ARG A 353 -8.75 -3.32 3.44
C ARG A 353 -8.08 -4.68 3.17
N GLY A 354 -7.52 -4.85 1.98
CA GLY A 354 -6.88 -6.07 1.49
C GLY A 354 -5.41 -6.21 1.85
N PHE A 355 -4.90 -7.43 1.82
CA PHE A 355 -3.49 -7.77 2.03
C PHE A 355 -2.93 -8.50 0.80
N PRO A 356 -1.80 -8.08 0.21
CA PRO A 356 -0.95 -6.95 0.61
C PRO A 356 -1.70 -5.62 0.47
N GLY A 357 -1.41 -4.69 1.38
CA GLY A 357 -2.00 -3.35 1.31
C GLY A 357 -1.27 -2.52 0.25
N ALA A 358 -2.01 -1.73 -0.55
CA ALA A 358 -1.43 -0.50 -1.08
C ALA A 358 -1.13 0.39 0.13
N SER A 359 0.06 1.01 0.20
CA SER A 359 0.49 1.82 1.34
C SER A 359 -0.63 2.76 1.78
N GLN A 360 -1.35 2.36 2.84
CA GLN A 360 -2.36 3.19 3.50
C GLN A 360 -1.70 4.27 4.35
N ASP A 361 -0.37 4.26 4.39
CA ASP A 361 0.37 5.20 5.17
C ASP A 361 0.22 6.59 4.57
N ASP A 362 0.05 7.52 5.49
CA ASP A 362 -0.06 8.92 5.16
C ASP A 362 1.16 9.28 4.30
N ALA A 363 0.96 9.84 3.11
CA ALA A 363 2.06 10.14 2.20
C ALA A 363 3.19 10.93 2.90
N LEU A 364 2.84 11.72 3.93
CA LEU A 364 3.81 12.44 4.75
C LEU A 364 4.70 11.48 5.54
N VAL A 365 4.09 10.48 6.18
CA VAL A 365 4.81 9.46 6.95
C VAL A 365 5.65 8.62 6.00
N GLU A 366 5.09 8.19 4.88
CA GLU A 366 5.79 7.36 3.88
C GLU A 366 7.04 8.05 3.34
N ALA A 367 6.97 9.35 3.02
CA ALA A 367 8.12 10.13 2.59
C ALA A 367 9.24 10.19 3.63
N LEU A 368 8.91 10.04 4.91
CA LEU A 368 9.87 10.06 6.01
C LEU A 368 10.42 8.69 6.36
N LEU A 369 9.85 7.59 5.87
CA LEU A 369 10.37 6.25 6.12
C LEU A 369 11.66 6.00 5.30
N PRO A 370 12.47 4.99 5.66
CA PRO A 370 13.63 4.58 4.86
C PRO A 370 13.28 4.22 3.41
N SER A 371 14.26 3.97 2.54
CA SER A 371 13.98 3.50 1.18
C SER A 371 13.23 2.17 1.18
N VAL A 372 12.25 2.03 0.30
CA VAL A 372 11.51 0.76 0.10
C VAL A 372 12.39 -0.20 -0.69
N ASP A 373 12.24 -1.50 -0.45
CA ASP A 373 12.78 -2.51 -1.35
C ASP A 373 12.32 -2.22 -2.79
N ALA A 374 13.19 -2.44 -3.77
CA ALA A 374 12.82 -2.24 -5.18
C ALA A 374 11.75 -3.23 -5.68
N PHE A 375 11.54 -4.33 -4.96
CA PHE A 375 10.61 -5.38 -5.35
C PHE A 375 9.17 -5.07 -4.87
N PRO A 376 8.15 -5.21 -5.74
CA PRO A 376 6.76 -4.94 -5.38
C PRO A 376 6.31 -5.69 -4.12
N TYR A 377 5.79 -4.95 -3.15
CA TYR A 377 5.31 -5.48 -1.87
C TYR A 377 6.37 -6.26 -1.07
N GLY A 378 7.67 -5.94 -1.22
CA GLY A 378 8.76 -6.68 -0.58
C GLY A 378 8.60 -6.85 0.93
N GLU A 379 8.26 -5.78 1.64
CA GLU A 379 7.99 -5.83 3.09
C GLU A 379 6.72 -6.64 3.42
N GLU A 380 5.62 -6.45 2.69
CA GLU A 380 4.38 -7.21 2.92
C GLU A 380 4.58 -8.71 2.64
N ARG A 381 5.49 -9.07 1.73
CA ARG A 381 5.88 -10.46 1.47
C ARG A 381 6.63 -11.06 2.67
N ARG A 382 7.58 -10.34 3.27
CA ARG A 382 8.21 -10.74 4.55
C ARG A 382 7.18 -10.83 5.68
N LEU A 383 6.20 -9.94 5.69
CA LEU A 383 5.10 -10.02 6.65
C LEU A 383 4.21 -11.25 6.44
N CYS A 384 3.94 -11.63 5.19
CA CYS A 384 3.24 -12.88 4.87
C CYS A 384 4.06 -14.10 5.33
N TYR A 385 5.38 -14.09 5.10
CA TYR A 385 6.29 -15.10 5.61
C TYR A 385 6.21 -15.23 7.14
N VAL A 386 6.22 -14.10 7.87
CA VAL A 386 6.00 -14.10 9.32
C VAL A 386 4.66 -14.75 9.63
N ALA A 387 3.56 -14.37 8.97
CA ALA A 387 2.23 -14.91 9.24
C ALA A 387 2.12 -16.43 8.98
N LEU A 388 2.66 -16.92 7.87
CA LEU A 388 2.66 -18.35 7.50
C LEU A 388 3.45 -19.18 8.53
N THR A 389 4.61 -18.68 8.94
CA THR A 389 5.55 -19.39 9.84
C THR A 389 5.17 -19.37 11.32
N ARG A 390 4.01 -18.78 11.67
CA ARG A 390 3.47 -18.87 13.04
C ARG A 390 2.71 -20.16 13.31
N ALA A 391 2.28 -20.87 12.26
CA ALA A 391 1.63 -22.16 12.38
C ALA A 391 2.66 -23.27 12.57
N ARG A 392 2.50 -24.12 13.59
CA ARG A 392 3.34 -25.31 13.80
C ARG A 392 2.88 -26.48 12.91
N HIS A 393 1.56 -26.71 12.84
CA HIS A 393 0.98 -27.85 12.13
C HIS A 393 0.29 -27.46 10.84
N SER A 394 -0.59 -26.45 10.83
CA SER A 394 -1.28 -26.06 9.59
C SER A 394 -1.68 -24.58 9.53
N CYS A 395 -1.68 -24.04 8.32
CA CYS A 395 -2.05 -22.65 8.04
C CYS A 395 -3.23 -22.58 7.06
N TYR A 396 -4.25 -21.80 7.38
CA TYR A 396 -5.46 -21.64 6.57
C TYR A 396 -5.57 -20.18 6.11
N ILE A 397 -5.52 -19.93 4.81
CA ILE A 397 -5.65 -18.61 4.19
C ILE A 397 -7.09 -18.47 3.71
N ILE A 398 -7.79 -17.41 4.13
CA ILE A 398 -9.16 -17.11 3.69
C ILE A 398 -9.12 -15.89 2.76
N ALA A 399 -9.63 -16.06 1.54
CA ALA A 399 -9.64 -15.04 0.50
C ALA A 399 -10.98 -15.00 -0.26
N ASP A 400 -11.28 -13.86 -0.88
CA ASP A 400 -12.39 -13.69 -1.80
C ASP A 400 -12.04 -14.38 -3.12
N PRO A 401 -12.81 -15.41 -3.55
CA PRO A 401 -12.52 -16.12 -4.78
C PRO A 401 -12.75 -15.27 -6.04
N ARG A 402 -13.53 -14.18 -5.94
CA ARG A 402 -13.84 -13.26 -7.05
C ARG A 402 -12.83 -12.14 -7.17
N LYS A 403 -12.23 -11.72 -6.05
CA LYS A 403 -11.22 -10.64 -5.98
C LYS A 403 -10.03 -11.04 -5.09
N PRO A 404 -9.33 -12.16 -5.39
CA PRO A 404 -8.22 -12.60 -4.57
C PRO A 404 -7.06 -11.61 -4.68
N SER A 405 -6.38 -11.40 -3.56
CA SER A 405 -5.15 -10.60 -3.52
C SER A 405 -4.06 -11.15 -4.44
N PRO A 406 -3.09 -10.33 -4.87
CA PRO A 406 -1.91 -10.80 -5.61
C PRO A 406 -1.21 -11.98 -4.91
N PHE A 407 -1.07 -11.95 -3.59
CA PHE A 407 -0.45 -13.04 -2.83
C PHE A 407 -1.30 -14.32 -2.82
N ALA A 408 -2.63 -14.22 -2.69
CA ALA A 408 -3.49 -15.39 -2.81
C ALA A 408 -3.49 -15.98 -4.22
N GLN A 409 -3.35 -15.16 -5.27
CA GLN A 409 -3.23 -15.63 -6.64
C GLN A 409 -1.88 -16.33 -6.88
N GLU A 410 -0.78 -15.76 -6.38
CA GLU A 410 0.55 -16.34 -6.47
C GLU A 410 0.64 -17.68 -5.73
N LEU A 411 0.15 -17.75 -4.50
CA LEU A 411 0.18 -18.97 -3.67
C LEU A 411 -0.64 -20.13 -4.25
N ARG A 412 -1.50 -19.90 -5.25
CA ARG A 412 -2.24 -20.97 -5.95
C ARG A 412 -1.39 -21.70 -6.99
N GLN A 413 -0.23 -21.14 -7.37
CA GLN A 413 0.61 -21.78 -8.37
C GLN A 413 1.14 -23.12 -7.84
N PRO A 414 1.25 -24.16 -8.69
CA PRO A 414 1.56 -25.53 -8.24
C PRO A 414 2.85 -25.67 -7.44
N GLU A 415 3.86 -24.84 -7.72
CA GLU A 415 5.15 -24.83 -7.05
C GLU A 415 5.05 -24.56 -5.53
N TYR A 416 4.04 -23.81 -5.10
CA TYR A 416 3.82 -23.48 -3.68
C TYR A 416 3.16 -24.60 -2.90
N GLN A 417 2.61 -25.60 -3.59
CA GLN A 417 1.95 -26.78 -2.99
C GLN A 417 0.83 -26.42 -1.99
N VAL A 418 0.16 -25.28 -2.18
CA VAL A 418 -0.98 -24.88 -1.34
C VAL A 418 -2.22 -25.64 -1.79
N LYS A 419 -2.91 -26.28 -0.84
CA LYS A 419 -4.15 -27.01 -1.15
C LYS A 419 -5.32 -26.04 -1.18
N THR A 420 -5.83 -25.76 -2.38
CA THR A 420 -7.05 -24.95 -2.55
C THR A 420 -8.29 -25.82 -2.29
N LEU A 421 -9.10 -25.45 -1.30
CA LEU A 421 -10.28 -26.20 -0.85
C LEU A 421 -11.61 -25.69 -1.42
N SER A 422 -11.56 -24.77 -2.38
CA SER A 422 -12.75 -24.26 -3.07
C SER A 422 -12.52 -24.23 -4.58
N GLU A 423 -13.45 -24.83 -5.31
CA GLU A 423 -13.49 -24.78 -6.77
C GLU A 423 -13.84 -23.39 -7.31
N ARG A 424 -14.37 -22.49 -6.46
CA ARG A 424 -14.73 -21.12 -6.87
C ARG A 424 -13.51 -20.29 -7.25
N PHE A 425 -12.34 -20.67 -6.76
CA PHE A 425 -11.09 -20.07 -7.21
C PHE A 425 -10.79 -20.50 -8.64
N GLY A 426 -10.93 -19.58 -9.60
CA GLY A 426 -10.68 -19.88 -11.02
C GLY A 426 -11.91 -20.32 -11.81
N GLN A 427 -13.09 -20.47 -11.18
CA GLN A 427 -14.35 -20.44 -11.91
C GLN A 427 -14.48 -19.06 -12.55
N SER A 428 -14.26 -19.01 -13.86
CA SER A 428 -14.36 -17.81 -14.68
C SER A 428 -15.71 -17.14 -14.45
N LEU A 429 -15.68 -15.94 -13.87
CA LEU A 429 -16.64 -14.91 -14.27
C LEU A 429 -16.60 -14.82 -15.81
N PRO A 430 -17.74 -14.57 -16.49
CA PRO A 430 -17.84 -14.56 -17.95
C PRO A 430 -16.60 -13.93 -18.59
N GLU A 431 -16.07 -14.58 -19.64
CA GLU A 431 -14.71 -14.44 -20.21
C GLU A 431 -14.19 -13.01 -20.39
N ALA A 432 -15.08 -12.01 -20.44
CA ALA A 432 -14.78 -10.59 -20.35
C ALA A 432 -14.01 -10.15 -19.08
N ARG A 433 -13.97 -10.88 -17.96
CA ARG A 433 -13.24 -10.41 -16.73
C ARG A 433 -11.85 -11.04 -16.50
N SER A 434 -11.40 -11.97 -17.35
CA SER A 434 -10.30 -12.90 -17.00
C SER A 434 -8.88 -12.46 -17.33
N GLN A 435 -8.67 -11.29 -17.93
CA GLN A 435 -7.35 -10.68 -18.00
C GLN A 435 -7.33 -9.49 -17.06
N ALA A 436 -6.82 -9.71 -15.85
CA ALA A 436 -6.38 -8.65 -14.96
C ALA A 436 -5.27 -7.88 -15.69
N THR A 437 -5.67 -6.98 -16.57
CA THR A 437 -4.78 -6.16 -17.36
C THR A 437 -4.35 -5.04 -16.44
N ALA A 438 -3.05 -4.94 -16.16
CA ALA A 438 -2.51 -3.80 -15.45
C ALA A 438 -2.96 -2.53 -16.17
N CYS A 439 -3.41 -1.54 -15.41
CA CYS A 439 -3.76 -0.26 -15.98
C CYS A 439 -2.47 0.36 -16.56
N PRO A 440 -2.41 0.67 -17.86
CA PRO A 440 -1.22 1.20 -18.51
C PRO A 440 -0.86 2.62 -18.03
N GLU A 441 -1.80 3.33 -17.42
CA GLU A 441 -1.61 4.72 -16.99
C GLU A 441 -1.15 4.85 -15.53
N CYS A 442 -1.76 4.09 -14.61
CA CYS A 442 -1.37 4.18 -13.20
C CYS A 442 -0.41 3.08 -12.74
N GLU A 443 -0.17 2.05 -13.56
CA GLU A 443 0.69 0.88 -13.33
C GLU A 443 0.39 0.03 -12.08
N GLN A 444 -0.41 0.54 -11.14
CA GLN A 444 -0.76 -0.06 -9.84
C GLN A 444 -2.18 -0.64 -9.81
N GLY A 445 -3.04 -0.15 -10.69
CA GLY A 445 -4.43 -0.59 -10.78
C GLY A 445 -4.63 -1.72 -11.78
N VAL A 446 -5.74 -2.44 -11.62
CA VAL A 446 -6.17 -3.48 -12.56
C VAL A 446 -7.44 -3.00 -13.25
N LEU A 447 -7.54 -3.23 -14.56
CA LEU A 447 -8.76 -2.96 -15.32
C LEU A 447 -9.82 -4.00 -14.98
N THR A 448 -10.90 -3.56 -14.34
CA THR A 448 -12.02 -4.42 -13.97
C THR A 448 -13.28 -4.01 -14.72
N PRO A 449 -14.00 -4.94 -15.34
CA PRO A 449 -15.25 -4.59 -15.99
C PRO A 449 -16.32 -4.29 -14.94
N VAL A 450 -17.06 -3.22 -15.20
CA VAL A 450 -18.22 -2.72 -14.45
C VAL A 450 -19.42 -2.66 -15.39
N GLN A 451 -20.63 -2.73 -14.83
CA GLN A 451 -21.86 -2.67 -15.62
C GLN A 451 -22.40 -1.24 -15.54
N GLY A 452 -22.29 -0.50 -16.64
CA GLY A 452 -22.82 0.86 -16.78
C GLY A 452 -24.28 0.85 -17.24
N HIS A 453 -24.86 2.05 -17.35
CA HIS A 453 -26.25 2.23 -17.78
C HIS A 453 -26.51 1.68 -19.20
N ASP A 454 -25.53 1.83 -20.10
CA ASP A 454 -25.66 1.47 -21.52
C ASP A 454 -24.85 0.21 -21.92
N GLY A 455 -24.34 -0.57 -20.94
CA GLY A 455 -23.64 -1.83 -21.19
C GLY A 455 -22.37 -2.05 -20.36
N LEU A 456 -21.54 -2.99 -20.81
CA LEU A 456 -20.26 -3.32 -20.19
C LEU A 456 -19.28 -2.15 -20.36
N VAL A 457 -18.57 -1.78 -19.30
CA VAL A 457 -17.50 -0.76 -19.28
C VAL A 457 -16.34 -1.29 -18.44
N TYR A 458 -15.14 -0.72 -18.55
CA TYR A 458 -14.00 -1.09 -17.70
C TYR A 458 -13.58 0.08 -16.83
N GLN A 459 -13.23 -0.19 -15.58
CA GLN A 459 -12.76 0.78 -14.60
C GLN A 459 -11.51 0.26 -13.89
N CYS A 460 -10.57 1.17 -13.62
CA CYS A 460 -9.38 0.90 -12.84
C CYS A 460 -9.69 0.72 -11.34
N THR A 461 -9.07 -0.26 -10.68
CA THR A 461 -9.31 -0.58 -9.26
C THR A 461 -8.73 0.40 -8.25
N THR A 462 -7.89 1.37 -8.65
CA THR A 462 -7.28 2.35 -7.72
C THR A 462 -8.30 3.32 -7.12
N GLY A 463 -9.49 3.44 -7.69
CA GLY A 463 -10.59 4.24 -7.12
C GLY A 463 -10.40 5.76 -7.25
N GLU A 464 -9.33 6.21 -7.89
CA GLU A 464 -9.13 7.59 -8.38
C GLU A 464 -9.68 7.69 -9.82
N PRO A 465 -10.07 8.87 -10.32
CA PRO A 465 -10.35 9.03 -11.74
C PRO A 465 -9.06 8.69 -12.50
N CYS A 466 -9.03 7.48 -13.06
CA CYS A 466 -7.93 7.05 -13.88
C CYS A 466 -8.15 7.63 -15.28
N PRO A 467 -7.17 8.37 -15.84
CA PRO A 467 -7.33 9.08 -17.12
C PRO A 467 -7.43 8.14 -18.34
N ALA A 468 -7.18 6.84 -18.13
CA ALA A 468 -7.26 5.82 -19.16
C ALA A 468 -8.67 5.75 -19.75
N GLN A 469 -8.84 6.23 -20.99
CA GLN A 469 -10.06 6.00 -21.78
C GLN A 469 -10.13 4.55 -22.24
N ILE A 470 -10.69 3.69 -21.38
CA ILE A 470 -10.80 2.26 -21.63
C ILE A 470 -12.13 1.96 -22.30
N ARG A 471 -12.08 1.37 -23.50
CA ARG A 471 -13.24 0.91 -24.26
C ARG A 471 -13.38 -0.60 -24.16
N VAL A 472 -14.56 -1.10 -24.48
CA VAL A 472 -14.77 -2.55 -24.66
C VAL A 472 -14.45 -2.90 -26.10
N CYS A 473 -13.56 -3.86 -26.32
CA CYS A 473 -13.30 -4.41 -27.65
C CYS A 473 -14.57 -5.09 -28.18
N PRO A 474 -15.10 -4.72 -29.37
CA PRO A 474 -16.30 -5.34 -29.91
C PRO A 474 -16.08 -6.77 -30.39
N GLU A 475 -14.84 -7.18 -30.68
CA GLU A 475 -14.53 -8.54 -31.15
C GLU A 475 -14.40 -9.56 -30.02
N CYS A 476 -13.68 -9.22 -28.95
CA CYS A 476 -13.36 -10.15 -27.87
C CYS A 476 -13.81 -9.70 -26.48
N GLN A 477 -14.49 -8.56 -26.38
CA GLN A 477 -14.96 -7.93 -25.13
C GLN A 477 -13.87 -7.57 -24.11
N ALA A 478 -12.59 -7.80 -24.40
CA ALA A 478 -11.46 -7.39 -23.56
C ALA A 478 -11.30 -5.85 -23.55
N PRO A 479 -10.51 -5.28 -22.62
CA PRO A 479 -10.19 -3.87 -22.63
C PRO A 479 -9.52 -3.45 -23.96
N ALA A 480 -9.91 -2.30 -24.49
CA ALA A 480 -9.22 -1.64 -25.59
C ALA A 480 -8.79 -0.25 -25.13
N ILE A 481 -7.49 0.01 -25.12
CA ILE A 481 -6.92 1.26 -24.61
C ILE A 481 -6.92 2.28 -25.75
N ALA A 482 -7.51 3.45 -25.53
CA ALA A 482 -7.40 4.56 -26.45
C ALA A 482 -5.99 5.18 -26.38
N GLN A 483 -5.30 5.21 -27.51
CA GLN A 483 -4.11 6.02 -27.76
C GLN A 483 -4.51 7.29 -28.52
N LYS A 484 -3.55 8.19 -28.81
CA LYS A 484 -3.78 9.50 -29.46
C LYS A 484 -4.65 9.45 -30.74
N THR A 485 -4.56 8.39 -31.55
CA THR A 485 -5.25 8.31 -32.85
C THR A 485 -6.02 7.00 -33.07
N GLN A 486 -5.91 6.03 -32.16
CA GLN A 486 -6.48 4.69 -32.32
C GLN A 486 -6.71 4.04 -30.96
N SER A 487 -7.68 3.14 -30.89
CA SER A 487 -7.89 2.25 -29.75
C SER A 487 -7.42 0.84 -30.11
N VAL A 488 -6.61 0.22 -29.26
CA VAL A 488 -6.01 -1.10 -29.51
C VAL A 488 -6.43 -2.06 -28.40
N CYS A 489 -6.86 -3.27 -28.78
CA CYS A 489 -7.19 -4.32 -27.81
C CYS A 489 -5.93 -4.78 -27.05
N VAL A 490 -6.06 -4.99 -25.73
CA VAL A 490 -4.95 -5.44 -24.88
C VAL A 490 -4.68 -6.94 -24.99
N LYS A 491 -5.64 -7.69 -25.54
CA LYS A 491 -5.55 -9.14 -25.69
C LYS A 491 -4.59 -9.46 -26.84
N SER A 492 -3.46 -10.12 -26.56
CA SER A 492 -2.39 -10.37 -27.55
C SER A 492 -2.81 -11.23 -28.76
N ASP A 493 -3.88 -12.01 -28.62
CA ASP A 493 -4.51 -12.82 -29.67
C ASP A 493 -5.66 -12.08 -30.40
N CYS A 494 -6.03 -10.87 -29.98
CA CYS A 494 -7.01 -10.02 -30.66
C CYS A 494 -6.30 -8.86 -31.38
N GLN A 495 -6.38 -8.84 -32.71
CA GLN A 495 -5.76 -7.80 -33.54
C GLN A 495 -6.66 -6.57 -33.74
N PHE A 496 -7.69 -6.42 -32.91
CA PHE A 496 -8.65 -5.33 -33.06
C PHE A 496 -7.98 -3.97 -32.83
N THR A 497 -8.10 -3.11 -33.84
CA THR A 497 -7.71 -1.69 -33.79
C THR A 497 -8.82 -0.82 -34.36
N GLN A 498 -9.18 0.26 -33.65
CA GLN A 498 -10.21 1.19 -34.07
C GLN A 498 -9.63 2.61 -34.18
N PRO A 499 -9.61 3.23 -35.37
CA PRO A 499 -9.18 4.63 -35.51
C PRO A 499 -10.15 5.56 -34.76
N LEU A 500 -9.58 6.58 -34.10
CA LEU A 500 -10.29 7.56 -33.29
C LEU A 500 -10.19 8.96 -33.92
N CYS A 501 -11.23 9.76 -33.71
CA CYS A 501 -11.28 11.14 -34.15
C CYS A 501 -10.31 11.99 -33.30
N PRO A 502 -9.36 12.72 -33.92
CA PRO A 502 -8.40 13.54 -33.17
C PRO A 502 -9.06 14.74 -32.46
N ASN A 503 -10.29 15.12 -32.85
CA ASN A 503 -10.98 16.28 -32.27
C ASN A 503 -11.85 15.93 -31.04
N CYS A 504 -12.31 14.69 -30.89
CA CYS A 504 -13.27 14.31 -29.84
C CYS A 504 -13.13 12.86 -29.35
N ALA A 505 -12.05 12.17 -29.74
CA ALA A 505 -11.75 10.79 -29.38
C ALA A 505 -12.84 9.73 -29.71
N ARG A 506 -13.93 10.08 -30.39
CA ARG A 506 -14.97 9.14 -30.84
C ARG A 506 -14.46 8.25 -31.98
N PRO A 507 -14.97 7.01 -32.13
CA PRO A 507 -14.59 6.14 -33.24
C PRO A 507 -14.81 6.79 -34.60
N LEU A 508 -13.89 6.53 -35.53
CA LEU A 508 -14.07 6.84 -36.94
C LEU A 508 -14.76 5.66 -37.64
N ALA A 509 -15.89 5.93 -38.28
CA ALA A 509 -16.58 4.95 -39.13
C ALA A 509 -16.15 5.12 -40.58
N LEU A 510 -15.90 4.02 -41.27
CA LEU A 510 -15.67 4.01 -42.71
C LEU A 510 -16.98 4.37 -43.43
N ARG A 511 -16.94 5.37 -44.30
CA ARG A 511 -18.08 5.87 -45.07
C ARG A 511 -17.70 6.00 -46.54
N SER A 512 -18.70 5.92 -47.42
CA SER A 512 -18.52 6.10 -48.86
C SER A 512 -19.13 7.41 -49.31
N GLY A 513 -18.36 8.20 -50.07
CA GLY A 513 -18.81 9.44 -50.69
C GLY A 513 -18.47 9.50 -52.18
N PRO A 514 -18.81 10.62 -52.84
CA PRO A 514 -18.59 10.79 -54.28
C PRO A 514 -17.11 10.65 -54.72
N ASN A 515 -16.18 10.89 -53.80
CA ASN A 515 -14.73 10.87 -54.05
C ASN A 515 -14.04 9.63 -53.47
N GLY A 516 -14.79 8.56 -53.15
CA GLY A 516 -14.26 7.31 -52.60
C GLY A 516 -14.58 7.10 -51.11
N GLN A 517 -13.87 6.14 -50.50
CA GLN A 517 -14.02 5.82 -49.08
C GLN A 517 -13.24 6.82 -48.20
N PHE A 518 -13.85 7.21 -47.09
CA PHE A 518 -13.26 8.11 -46.10
C PHE A 518 -13.66 7.68 -44.69
N TYR A 519 -12.84 8.02 -43.70
CA TYR A 519 -13.19 7.90 -42.29
C TYR A 519 -13.95 9.14 -41.84
N GLY A 520 -15.14 8.96 -41.27
CA GLY A 520 -15.93 10.03 -40.66
C GLY A 520 -16.19 9.76 -39.19
N CYS A 521 -16.12 10.79 -38.34
CA CYS A 521 -16.46 10.67 -36.92
C CYS A 521 -17.87 10.10 -36.73
N THR A 522 -18.06 9.17 -35.80
CA THR A 522 -19.40 8.68 -35.44
C THR A 522 -20.29 9.77 -34.85
N GLY A 523 -19.71 10.85 -34.32
CA GLY A 523 -20.41 12.06 -33.91
C GLY A 523 -20.85 12.98 -35.06
N TYR A 524 -20.62 12.60 -36.32
CA TYR A 524 -21.04 13.38 -37.48
C TYR A 524 -22.56 13.41 -37.59
N GLY A 525 -23.16 14.57 -37.29
CA GLY A 525 -24.60 14.77 -37.31
C GLY A 525 -25.34 14.39 -36.02
N ALA A 526 -24.62 14.17 -34.91
CA ALA A 526 -25.24 13.91 -33.61
C ALA A 526 -25.99 15.16 -33.10
N ALA A 527 -27.14 14.95 -32.44
CA ALA A 527 -27.98 16.01 -31.90
C ALA A 527 -27.35 16.72 -30.69
N SER A 528 -26.57 16.00 -29.88
CA SER A 528 -25.71 16.54 -28.83
C SER A 528 -24.23 16.40 -29.24
N GLU A 529 -23.48 17.51 -29.18
CA GLU A 529 -22.05 17.61 -29.51
C GLU A 529 -21.66 17.04 -30.89
N PRO A 530 -22.02 17.73 -31.98
CA PRO A 530 -21.71 17.28 -33.34
C PRO A 530 -20.22 17.45 -33.66
N CYS A 531 -19.60 16.39 -34.20
CA CYS A 531 -18.22 16.43 -34.68
C CYS A 531 -18.16 16.22 -36.20
N ARG A 532 -17.64 17.20 -36.95
CA ARG A 532 -17.60 17.17 -38.43
C ARG A 532 -16.29 16.61 -39.01
N PHE A 533 -15.45 16.00 -38.18
CA PHE A 533 -14.15 15.50 -38.64
C PHE A 533 -14.31 14.35 -39.64
N THR A 534 -13.62 14.48 -40.77
CA THR A 534 -13.47 13.43 -41.78
C THR A 534 -12.01 13.39 -42.26
N THR A 535 -11.53 12.23 -42.66
CA THR A 535 -10.19 12.06 -43.25
C THR A 535 -10.21 10.97 -44.32
N ALA A 536 -9.35 11.07 -45.33
CA ALA A 536 -9.25 10.04 -46.36
C ALA A 536 -8.71 8.72 -45.78
N VAL A 537 -9.16 7.59 -46.32
CA VAL A 537 -8.53 6.29 -46.04
C VAL A 537 -7.16 6.33 -46.72
N ARG A 538 -6.08 6.21 -45.94
CA ARG A 538 -4.71 6.16 -46.47
C ARG A 538 -4.36 4.77 -46.96
#